data_AF-A0A1Y2A2Z5-F1
#
_entry.id   AF-A0A1Y2A2Z5-F1
#
_cell.length_a   1.000
_cell.length_b   1.000
_cell.length_c   1.000
_cell.angle_alpha   90.00
_cell.angle_beta   90.00
_cell.angle_gamma   90.00
#
_symmetry.space_group_name_H-M   'P 1'
#
loop_
_entity.id
_entity.type
_entity.pdbx_description
1 polymer ?
#
loop_
_entity_poly.entity_id
_entity_poly.type
_entity_poly.pdbx_seq_one_letter_code
_entity_poly.pdbx_strand_id
1 'polypeptide(L)'
;MNYENIKENEFQNLQNKKYFENLLISKEKEDDQTYLDKYQGKYPVIYLDFSSDFEIEKTFEVTIENFKTFIKKLFRSYKNINLKNLDKYDKEQWENFQNGTFSISELKESISFLCLSLNKAFNKKIILLIDNYDSPILNTINTNNEFYKFYEEVFLEIFNQDKRNHYLFKTFITRNL
;
A
#
# COMPACT_ATOMS: atom_id res chain seq x y z
N MET A 1 3.99 0.90 13.22
CA MET A 1 5.45 0.70 13.08
C MET A 1 6.15 2.04 13.27
N ASN A 2 7.19 2.08 14.10
CA ASN A 2 7.99 3.29 14.32
C ASN A 2 9.16 3.27 13.32
N TYR A 3 9.11 4.08 12.26
CA TYR A 3 10.09 4.02 11.16
C TYR A 3 11.34 4.89 11.40
N GLU A 4 11.47 5.50 12.59
CA GLU A 4 12.61 6.37 12.94
C GLU A 4 13.91 5.59 13.21
N ASN A 5 13.82 4.31 13.61
CA ASN A 5 14.99 3.49 13.89
C ASN A 5 15.12 2.34 12.88
N ILE A 6 15.99 2.54 11.87
CA ILE A 6 16.43 1.47 10.96
C ILE A 6 16.89 0.23 11.75
N LYS A 7 17.57 0.44 12.88
CA LYS A 7 18.03 -0.63 13.79
C LYS A 7 16.90 -1.42 14.44
N GLU A 8 15.77 -0.79 14.73
CA GLU A 8 14.61 -1.43 15.39
C GLU A 8 13.83 -2.27 14.38
N ASN A 9 13.68 -1.79 13.14
CA ASN A 9 13.11 -2.59 12.04
C ASN A 9 14.03 -3.74 11.62
N GLU A 10 15.35 -3.53 11.58
CA GLU A 10 16.32 -4.61 11.34
C GLU A 10 16.26 -5.67 12.46
N PHE A 11 16.21 -5.24 13.72
CA PHE A 11 16.07 -6.12 14.88
C PHE A 11 14.76 -6.92 14.83
N GLN A 12 13.65 -6.28 14.48
CA GLN A 12 12.35 -6.96 14.34
C GLN A 12 12.36 -7.97 13.17
N ASN A 13 12.99 -7.62 12.04
CA ASN A 13 13.15 -8.54 10.92
C ASN A 13 13.99 -9.76 11.29
N LEU A 14 15.07 -9.57 12.05
CA LEU A 14 15.88 -10.65 12.62
C LEU A 14 15.05 -11.54 13.56
N GLN A 15 14.24 -10.95 14.44
CA GLN A 15 13.33 -11.70 15.32
C GLN A 15 12.27 -12.50 14.55
N ASN A 16 11.83 -12.02 13.39
CA ASN A 16 10.80 -12.69 12.60
C ASN A 16 11.36 -13.87 11.78
N LYS A 17 12.69 -13.99 11.61
CA LYS A 17 13.33 -15.14 10.93
C LYS A 17 12.97 -16.47 11.60
N LYS A 18 12.85 -16.47 12.93
CA LYS A 18 12.50 -17.66 13.73
C LYS A 18 11.18 -18.33 13.34
N TYR A 19 10.20 -17.58 12.82
CA TYR A 19 8.92 -18.15 12.40
C TYR A 19 9.03 -19.05 11.17
N PHE A 20 10.14 -18.95 10.43
CA PHE A 20 10.36 -19.72 9.21
C PHE A 20 11.43 -20.80 9.34
N GLU A 21 12.25 -20.79 10.40
CA GLU A 21 13.47 -21.62 10.53
C GLU A 21 13.26 -23.12 10.28
N ASN A 22 12.07 -23.66 10.52
CA ASN A 22 11.75 -25.09 10.33
C ASN A 22 10.79 -25.40 9.17
N LEU A 23 10.35 -24.39 8.41
CA LEU A 23 9.42 -24.57 7.31
C LEU A 23 10.15 -25.01 6.03
N LEU A 24 9.43 -25.61 5.07
CA LEU A 24 10.04 -25.98 3.79
C LEU A 24 10.68 -24.78 3.08
N ILE A 25 10.04 -23.60 3.18
CA ILE A 25 10.53 -22.35 2.57
C ILE A 25 11.90 -21.89 3.09
N SER A 26 12.31 -22.25 4.32
CA SER A 26 13.65 -21.90 4.81
C SER A 26 14.75 -22.78 4.23
N LYS A 27 14.37 -23.95 3.70
CA LYS A 27 15.27 -24.92 3.08
C LYS A 27 15.38 -24.71 1.58
N GLU A 28 14.42 -24.01 0.97
CA GLU A 28 14.47 -23.63 -0.43
C GLU A 28 15.67 -22.72 -0.70
N LYS A 29 16.47 -23.11 -1.70
CA LYS A 29 17.69 -22.42 -2.12
C LYS A 29 17.62 -22.10 -3.59
N GLU A 30 18.16 -20.94 -3.93
CA GLU A 30 18.45 -20.56 -5.30
C GLU A 30 19.89 -20.02 -5.27
N ASP A 31 20.79 -20.71 -5.97
CA ASP A 31 22.25 -20.58 -5.81
C ASP A 31 22.70 -20.89 -4.37
N ASP A 32 23.65 -20.11 -3.84
CA ASP A 32 24.21 -20.27 -2.49
C ASP A 32 23.39 -19.57 -1.38
N GLN A 33 22.25 -18.95 -1.70
CA GLN A 33 21.42 -18.23 -0.75
C GLN A 33 20.07 -18.91 -0.54
N THR A 34 19.58 -18.89 0.71
CA THR A 34 18.21 -19.34 1.00
C THR A 34 17.19 -18.31 0.52
N TYR A 35 15.96 -18.75 0.31
CA TYR A 35 14.84 -17.84 0.00
C TYR A 35 14.68 -16.75 1.08
N LEU A 36 14.91 -17.09 2.35
CA LEU A 36 14.86 -16.13 3.45
C LEU A 36 15.97 -15.08 3.34
N ASP A 37 17.19 -15.48 2.98
CA ASP A 37 18.31 -14.55 2.83
C ASP A 37 18.07 -13.57 1.67
N LYS A 38 17.45 -14.05 0.59
CA LYS A 38 17.11 -13.25 -0.61
C LYS A 38 15.95 -12.28 -0.39
N TYR A 39 14.89 -12.69 0.31
CA TYR A 39 13.61 -11.94 0.29
C TYR A 39 13.12 -11.45 1.65
N GLN A 40 13.42 -12.15 2.76
CA GLN A 40 12.81 -11.83 4.05
C GLN A 40 13.26 -10.47 4.59
N GLY A 41 12.30 -9.59 4.89
CA GLY A 41 12.56 -8.24 5.41
C GLY A 41 13.32 -7.33 4.44
N LYS A 42 13.47 -7.72 3.17
CA LYS A 42 14.26 -6.97 2.18
C LYS A 42 13.47 -5.86 1.50
N TYR A 43 12.17 -6.01 1.35
CA TYR A 43 11.30 -5.06 0.64
C TYR A 43 10.29 -4.43 1.60
N PRO A 44 9.99 -3.12 1.47
CA PRO A 44 8.84 -2.54 2.15
C PRO A 44 7.54 -3.18 1.64
N VAL A 45 6.62 -3.45 2.55
CA VAL A 45 5.33 -4.07 2.27
C VAL A 45 4.22 -3.08 2.60
N ILE A 46 3.31 -2.86 1.66
CA ILE A 46 2.05 -2.15 1.88
C ILE A 46 0.95 -3.22 1.87
N TYR A 47 0.14 -3.25 2.92
CA TYR A 47 -1.02 -4.12 3.02
C TYR A 47 -2.27 -3.26 3.06
N LEU A 48 -3.22 -3.54 2.16
CA LEU A 48 -4.51 -2.89 2.06
C LEU A 48 -5.59 -3.95 2.20
N ASP A 49 -6.54 -3.74 3.12
CA ASP A 49 -7.68 -4.64 3.32
C ASP A 49 -8.98 -3.88 3.13
N PHE A 50 -9.67 -4.17 2.03
CA PHE A 50 -10.92 -3.49 1.68
C PHE A 50 -12.17 -4.08 2.37
N SER A 51 -12.03 -5.07 3.27
CA SER A 51 -13.15 -5.61 4.04
C SER A 51 -13.47 -4.82 5.31
N SER A 52 -12.43 -4.41 6.06
CA SER A 52 -12.57 -3.72 7.34
C SER A 52 -12.44 -2.20 7.22
N ASP A 53 -11.74 -1.73 6.19
CA ASP A 53 -11.24 -0.35 6.18
C ASP A 53 -12.13 0.59 5.35
N PHE A 54 -13.16 0.06 4.67
CA PHE A 54 -13.99 0.81 3.75
C PHE A 54 -15.45 0.31 3.72
N GLU A 55 -16.39 1.20 4.05
CA GLU A 55 -17.82 0.94 3.98
C GLU A 55 -18.44 1.72 2.80
N ILE A 56 -19.28 1.04 2.02
CA ILE A 56 -20.05 1.65 0.93
C ILE A 56 -21.37 2.16 1.44
N GLU A 57 -21.66 3.39 1.05
CA GLU A 57 -22.83 4.13 1.51
C GLU A 57 -23.83 4.32 0.38
N LYS A 58 -25.02 4.82 0.73
CA LYS A 58 -26.14 4.95 -0.21
C LYS A 58 -25.86 5.91 -1.38
N THR A 59 -24.95 6.87 -1.22
CA THR A 59 -24.62 7.84 -2.29
C THR A 59 -23.13 7.84 -2.58
N PHE A 60 -22.79 8.31 -3.79
CA PHE A 60 -21.40 8.43 -4.23
C PHE A 60 -20.61 9.37 -3.33
N GLU A 61 -21.20 10.51 -2.96
CA GLU A 61 -20.55 11.54 -2.15
C GLU A 61 -20.14 11.01 -0.78
N VAL A 62 -21.05 10.33 -0.08
CA VAL A 62 -20.75 9.75 1.24
C VAL A 62 -19.69 8.65 1.11
N THR A 63 -19.81 7.81 0.08
CA THR A 63 -18.83 6.75 -0.20
C THR A 63 -17.44 7.30 -0.50
N ILE A 64 -17.34 8.41 -1.25
CA ILE A 64 -16.08 9.10 -1.51
C ILE A 64 -15.48 9.69 -0.22
N GLU A 65 -16.29 10.29 0.65
CA GLU A 65 -15.78 10.80 1.94
C GLU A 65 -15.26 9.68 2.86
N ASN A 66 -15.88 8.50 2.83
CA ASN A 66 -15.36 7.31 3.49
C ASN A 66 -14.00 6.89 2.90
N PHE A 67 -13.87 6.92 1.57
CA PHE A 67 -12.61 6.60 0.89
C PHE A 67 -11.51 7.63 1.21
N LYS A 68 -11.84 8.92 1.27
CA LYS A 68 -10.90 9.98 1.72
C LYS A 68 -10.42 9.71 3.14
N THR A 69 -11.34 9.30 4.02
CA THR A 69 -11.02 8.95 5.41
C THR A 69 -10.09 7.73 5.49
N PHE A 70 -10.34 6.71 4.68
CA PHE A 70 -9.46 5.55 4.54
C PHE A 70 -8.04 5.95 4.12
N ILE A 71 -7.91 6.71 3.04
CA ILE A 71 -6.60 7.18 2.54
C ILE A 71 -5.89 8.06 3.58
N LYS A 72 -6.59 8.97 4.24
CA LYS A 72 -6.02 9.78 5.33
C LYS A 72 -5.46 8.92 6.46
N LYS A 73 -6.20 7.90 6.90
CA LYS A 73 -5.73 6.96 7.94
C LYS A 73 -4.51 6.18 7.46
N LEU A 74 -4.51 5.73 6.20
CA LEU A 74 -3.39 5.04 5.59
C LEU A 74 -2.11 5.88 5.63
N PHE A 75 -2.13 7.12 5.14
CA PHE A 75 -0.95 8.01 5.19
C PHE A 75 -0.51 8.35 6.62
N ARG A 76 -1.45 8.49 7.57
CA ARG A 76 -1.13 8.71 8.99
C ARG A 76 -0.46 7.50 9.63
N SER A 77 -0.71 6.28 9.15
CA SER A 77 -0.03 5.07 9.65
C SER A 77 1.49 5.11 9.42
N TYR A 78 1.92 5.89 8.42
CA TYR A 78 3.32 6.13 8.06
C TYR A 78 3.88 7.46 8.63
N LYS A 79 3.23 8.07 9.64
CA LYS A 79 3.64 9.39 10.20
C LYS A 79 5.10 9.52 10.62
N ASN A 80 5.77 8.41 10.96
CA ASN A 80 7.14 8.39 11.46
C ASN A 80 8.17 8.05 10.36
N ILE A 81 7.76 8.04 9.09
CA ILE A 81 8.66 7.70 7.99
C ILE A 81 9.62 8.84 7.66
N ASN A 82 10.86 8.50 7.31
CA ASN A 82 11.84 9.45 6.83
C ASN A 82 11.59 9.80 5.36
N LEU A 83 11.06 10.99 5.10
CA LEU A 83 10.77 11.49 3.75
C LEU A 83 11.92 12.31 3.12
N LYS A 84 13.15 12.26 3.65
CA LYS A 84 14.25 13.12 3.17
C LYS A 84 14.47 13.05 1.65
N ASN A 85 14.29 11.87 1.05
CA ASN A 85 14.48 11.63 -0.38
C ASN A 85 13.33 12.11 -1.28
N LEU A 86 12.21 12.58 -0.71
CA LEU A 86 11.15 13.23 -1.48
C LEU A 86 11.54 14.68 -1.76
N ASP A 87 11.15 15.20 -2.93
CA ASP A 87 11.26 16.62 -3.21
C ASP A 87 10.25 17.44 -2.39
N LYS A 88 10.30 18.76 -2.54
CA LYS A 88 9.42 19.67 -1.77
C LYS A 88 7.94 19.45 -2.10
N TYR A 89 7.61 19.20 -3.37
CA TYR A 89 6.25 19.05 -3.82
C TYR A 89 5.65 17.72 -3.31
N ASP A 90 6.41 16.63 -3.42
CA ASP A 90 6.00 15.32 -2.91
C ASP A 90 5.80 15.35 -1.37
N LYS A 91 6.64 16.10 -0.64
CA LYS A 91 6.45 16.27 0.82
C LYS A 91 5.14 17.01 1.15
N GLU A 92 4.85 18.08 0.42
CA GLU A 92 3.61 18.84 0.60
C GLU A 92 2.38 17.98 0.26
N GLN A 93 2.42 17.23 -0.84
CA GLN A 93 1.37 16.30 -1.22
C GLN A 93 1.15 15.19 -0.17
N TRP A 94 2.23 14.65 0.39
CA TRP A 94 2.15 13.69 1.49
C TRP A 94 1.46 14.28 2.72
N GLU A 95 1.81 15.50 3.12
CA GLU A 95 1.18 16.21 4.23
C GLU A 95 -0.31 16.48 3.96
N ASN A 96 -0.66 16.85 2.72
CA ASN A 96 -2.04 17.02 2.30
C ASN A 96 -2.86 15.73 2.49
N PHE A 97 -2.31 14.57 2.09
CA PHE A 97 -2.95 13.28 2.35
C PHE A 97 -3.11 12.98 3.84
N GLN A 98 -2.12 13.31 4.67
CA GLN A 98 -2.24 13.14 6.13
C GLN A 98 -3.29 14.07 6.76
N ASN A 99 -3.49 15.25 6.19
CA ASN A 99 -4.44 16.24 6.68
C ASN A 99 -5.87 16.00 6.16
N GLY A 100 -6.03 15.30 5.04
CA GLY A 100 -7.33 15.14 4.38
C GLY A 100 -7.65 16.25 3.38
N THR A 101 -6.64 17.00 2.93
CA THR A 101 -6.80 18.21 2.11
C THR A 101 -6.40 17.92 0.67
N PHE A 102 -7.21 17.13 -0.03
CA PHE A 102 -6.96 16.70 -1.41
C PHE A 102 -8.27 16.57 -2.20
N SER A 103 -8.15 16.75 -3.51
CA SER A 103 -9.23 16.63 -4.49
C SER A 103 -9.59 15.17 -4.78
N ILE A 104 -10.71 14.96 -5.48
CA ILE A 104 -11.09 13.63 -5.99
C ILE A 104 -10.07 13.13 -7.03
N SER A 105 -9.41 14.02 -7.78
CA SER A 105 -8.37 13.63 -8.73
C SER A 105 -7.15 13.08 -8.00
N GLU A 106 -6.64 13.80 -7.01
CA GLU A 106 -5.53 13.35 -6.16
C GLU A 106 -5.89 12.08 -5.39
N LEU A 107 -7.17 11.93 -5.01
CA LEU A 107 -7.64 10.72 -4.35
C LEU A 107 -7.48 9.45 -5.22
N LYS A 108 -7.71 9.55 -6.53
CA LYS A 108 -7.51 8.44 -7.47
C LYS A 108 -6.04 8.00 -7.54
N GLU A 109 -5.13 8.96 -7.43
CA GLU A 109 -3.69 8.73 -7.51
C GLU A 109 -3.08 8.29 -6.16
N SER A 110 -3.83 8.44 -5.06
CA SER A 110 -3.32 8.33 -3.68
C SER A 110 -2.51 7.07 -3.37
N ILE A 111 -2.97 5.88 -3.77
CA ILE A 111 -2.26 4.61 -3.50
C ILE A 111 -0.97 4.51 -4.33
N SER A 112 -1.02 4.95 -5.59
CA SER A 112 0.15 4.97 -6.47
C SER A 112 1.21 5.95 -5.95
N PHE A 113 0.76 7.12 -5.48
CA PHE A 113 1.61 8.13 -4.85
C PHE A 113 2.26 7.59 -3.58
N LEU A 114 1.49 6.93 -2.70
CA LEU A 114 2.03 6.25 -1.52
C LEU A 114 3.14 5.28 -1.90
N CYS A 115 2.90 4.39 -2.87
CA CYS A 115 3.91 3.42 -3.32
C CYS A 115 5.18 4.10 -3.85
N LEU A 116 5.03 5.15 -4.67
CA LEU A 116 6.14 5.91 -5.22
C LEU A 116 6.94 6.64 -4.13
N SER A 117 6.26 7.29 -3.19
CA SER A 117 6.88 7.97 -2.05
C SER A 117 7.66 6.98 -1.19
N LEU A 118 7.08 5.82 -0.87
CA LEU A 118 7.77 4.78 -0.09
C LEU A 118 8.96 4.20 -0.86
N ASN A 119 8.83 4.02 -2.18
CA ASN A 119 9.94 3.59 -3.02
C ASN A 119 11.13 4.56 -2.96
N LYS A 120 10.87 5.88 -3.07
CA LYS A 120 11.89 6.93 -2.93
C LYS A 120 12.46 6.98 -1.51
N ALA A 121 11.61 6.89 -0.48
CA ALA A 121 12.02 6.98 0.92
C ALA A 121 12.96 5.83 1.32
N PHE A 122 12.63 4.60 0.91
CA PHE A 122 13.44 3.42 1.24
C PHE A 122 14.51 3.08 0.20
N ASN A 123 14.48 3.71 -0.97
CA ASN A 123 15.28 3.35 -2.14
C ASN A 123 15.16 1.84 -2.48
N LYS A 124 13.93 1.32 -2.42
CA LYS A 124 13.61 -0.08 -2.63
C LYS A 124 12.26 -0.24 -3.30
N LYS A 125 12.13 -1.24 -4.16
CA LYS A 125 10.83 -1.60 -4.74
C LYS A 125 9.85 -2.08 -3.67
N ILE A 126 8.56 -1.89 -3.91
CA ILE A 126 7.48 -2.16 -2.96
C ILE A 126 6.80 -3.49 -3.25
N ILE A 127 6.46 -4.24 -2.22
CA ILE A 127 5.48 -5.33 -2.31
C ILE A 127 4.12 -4.76 -1.93
N LEU A 128 3.15 -4.85 -2.83
CA LEU A 128 1.78 -4.38 -2.59
C LEU A 128 0.85 -5.60 -2.42
N LEU A 129 0.25 -5.71 -1.25
CA LEU A 129 -0.72 -6.73 -0.90
C LEU A 129 -2.10 -6.07 -0.83
N ILE A 130 -3.03 -6.50 -1.68
CA ILE A 130 -4.39 -5.99 -1.73
C ILE A 130 -5.33 -7.15 -1.43
N ASP A 131 -5.93 -7.14 -0.25
CA ASP A 131 -6.92 -8.12 0.15
C ASP A 131 -8.34 -7.57 0.01
N ASN A 132 -9.29 -8.47 -0.22
CA ASN A 132 -10.71 -8.19 -0.33
C ASN A 132 -11.06 -7.11 -1.36
N TYR A 133 -10.31 -7.05 -2.47
CA TYR A 133 -10.44 -5.99 -3.48
C TYR A 133 -11.83 -5.92 -4.12
N ASP A 134 -12.58 -7.02 -4.09
CA ASP A 134 -13.92 -7.13 -4.66
C ASP A 134 -15.02 -6.72 -3.67
N SER A 135 -14.75 -6.61 -2.37
CA SER A 135 -15.72 -6.14 -1.37
C SER A 135 -16.38 -4.81 -1.79
N PRO A 136 -15.62 -3.79 -2.24
CA PRO A 136 -16.22 -2.54 -2.72
C PRO A 136 -17.06 -2.70 -4.00
N ILE A 137 -16.71 -3.65 -4.86
CA ILE A 137 -17.43 -3.91 -6.11
C ILE A 137 -18.74 -4.64 -5.81
N LEU A 138 -18.70 -5.71 -5.00
CA LEU A 138 -19.85 -6.54 -4.68
C LEU A 138 -20.98 -5.74 -4.01
N ASN A 139 -20.63 -4.78 -3.16
CA ASN A 139 -21.58 -3.91 -2.48
C ASN A 139 -22.17 -2.80 -3.39
N THR A 140 -21.61 -2.57 -4.59
CA THR A 140 -22.10 -1.56 -5.56
C THR A 140 -22.91 -2.12 -6.72
N ILE A 141 -22.98 -3.46 -6.89
CA ILE A 141 -23.61 -4.15 -8.03
C ILE A 141 -25.04 -3.67 -8.33
N ASN A 142 -25.76 -3.14 -7.33
CA ASN A 142 -27.15 -2.69 -7.48
C ASN A 142 -27.40 -1.20 -7.15
N THR A 143 -26.36 -0.40 -6.88
CA THR A 143 -26.55 0.93 -6.24
C THR A 143 -25.79 2.09 -6.88
N ASN A 144 -24.54 1.90 -7.35
CA ASN A 144 -23.69 3.06 -7.68
C ASN A 144 -22.60 2.78 -8.74
N ASN A 145 -22.92 3.02 -10.02
CA ASN A 145 -21.98 2.87 -11.13
C ASN A 145 -20.82 3.90 -11.09
N GLU A 146 -21.03 5.08 -10.49
CA GLU A 146 -20.00 6.11 -10.42
C GLU A 146 -18.85 5.71 -9.48
N PHE A 147 -19.19 5.07 -8.35
CA PHE A 147 -18.18 4.55 -7.44
C PHE A 147 -17.38 3.42 -8.08
N TYR A 148 -18.04 2.50 -8.79
CA TYR A 148 -17.34 1.42 -9.49
C TYR A 148 -16.27 1.99 -10.45
N LYS A 149 -16.63 2.99 -11.26
CA LYS A 149 -15.69 3.65 -12.17
C LYS A 149 -14.55 4.35 -11.42
N PHE A 150 -14.86 5.08 -10.34
CA PHE A 150 -13.83 5.70 -9.50
C PHE A 150 -12.86 4.65 -8.93
N TYR A 151 -13.39 3.53 -8.43
CA TYR A 151 -12.59 2.45 -7.84
C TYR A 151 -11.72 1.77 -8.89
N GLU A 152 -12.25 1.49 -10.09
CA GLU A 152 -11.48 1.00 -11.23
C GLU A 152 -10.32 1.95 -11.58
N GLU A 153 -10.58 3.25 -11.65
CA GLU A 153 -9.58 4.27 -11.94
C GLU A 153 -8.44 4.29 -10.90
N VAL A 154 -8.75 4.12 -9.60
CA VAL A 154 -7.73 4.00 -8.54
C VAL A 154 -6.76 2.84 -8.82
N PHE A 155 -7.29 1.66 -9.17
CA PHE A 155 -6.45 0.49 -9.42
C PHE A 155 -5.65 0.63 -10.71
N LEU A 156 -6.27 1.14 -11.78
CA LEU A 156 -5.58 1.40 -13.04
C LEU A 156 -4.43 2.37 -12.84
N GLU A 157 -4.59 3.39 -11.99
CA GLU A 157 -3.56 4.39 -11.75
C GLU A 157 -2.32 3.79 -11.07
N ILE A 158 -2.49 2.84 -10.15
CA ILE A 158 -1.37 2.08 -9.56
C ILE A 158 -0.52 1.46 -10.67
N PHE A 159 -1.12 0.65 -11.55
CA PHE A 159 -0.37 -0.07 -12.58
C PHE A 159 0.15 0.85 -13.69
N ASN A 160 -0.58 1.91 -14.03
CA ASN A 160 -0.13 2.88 -15.02
C ASN A 160 1.07 3.68 -14.53
N GLN A 161 1.09 4.06 -13.25
CA GLN A 161 2.24 4.73 -12.65
C GLN A 161 3.42 3.75 -12.51
N ASP A 162 3.18 2.50 -12.17
CA ASP A 162 4.25 1.50 -12.03
C ASP A 162 4.93 1.19 -13.38
N LYS A 163 4.17 1.11 -14.49
CA LYS A 163 4.75 0.97 -15.84
C LYS A 163 5.74 2.08 -16.20
N ARG A 164 5.56 3.28 -15.64
CA ARG A 164 6.42 4.45 -15.89
C ARG A 164 7.60 4.51 -14.93
N ASN A 165 7.36 4.23 -13.65
CA ASN A 165 8.28 4.51 -12.56
C ASN A 165 8.95 3.26 -11.97
N HIS A 166 8.44 2.06 -12.28
CA HIS A 166 8.96 0.76 -11.86
C HIS A 166 9.17 0.62 -10.35
N TYR A 167 8.21 1.10 -9.55
CA TYR A 167 8.30 1.15 -8.09
C TYR A 167 7.83 -0.15 -7.41
N LEU A 168 7.07 -1.02 -8.09
CA LEU A 168 6.61 -2.30 -7.56
C LEU A 168 7.62 -3.42 -7.86
N PHE A 169 7.86 -4.26 -6.85
CA PHE A 169 8.52 -5.54 -7.01
C PHE A 169 7.49 -6.62 -7.37
N LYS A 170 6.38 -6.65 -6.63
CA LYS A 170 5.31 -7.62 -6.81
C LYS A 170 4.01 -7.09 -6.22
N THR A 171 2.90 -7.43 -6.86
CA THR A 171 1.55 -7.19 -6.34
C THR A 171 0.85 -8.53 -6.15
N PHE A 172 0.14 -8.68 -5.05
CA PHE A 172 -0.74 -9.80 -4.76
C PHE A 172 -2.13 -9.24 -4.51
N ILE A 173 -3.14 -9.80 -5.19
CA ILE A 173 -4.52 -9.35 -5.09
C ILE A 173 -5.38 -10.57 -4.77
N THR A 174 -6.14 -10.49 -3.70
CA THR A 174 -6.98 -11.58 -3.19
C THR A 174 -8.41 -11.10 -2.96
N ARG A 175 -9.35 -12.03 -3.06
CA ARG A 175 -10.76 -11.85 -2.77
C ARG A 175 -11.21 -12.85 -1.72
N ASN A 176 -12.27 -12.54 -0.98
CA ASN A 176 -12.96 -13.55 -0.17
C ASN A 176 -13.60 -14.61 -1.08
N LEU A 177 -13.44 -15.88 -0.71
CA LEU A 177 -14.03 -17.04 -1.38
C LEU A 177 -15.40 -17.39 -0.79
#